data_AF-A0A162KG99-F1
#
_entry.id   AF-A0A162KG99-F1
#
_cell.length_a   1.000
_cell.length_b   1.000
_cell.length_c   1.000
_cell.angle_alpha   90.00
_cell.angle_beta   90.00
_cell.angle_gamma   90.00
#
_symmetry.space_group_name_H-M   'P 1'
#
loop_
_entity.id
_entity.type
_entity.pdbx_description
1 polymer ?
#
loop_
_entity_poly.entity_id
_entity_poly.type
_entity_poly.pdbx_seq_one_letter_code
_entity_poly.pdbx_strand_id
1 'polypeptide(L)'
;MDKIPIHKLRRKPKPPAIETSIDRNPTNTTVHLAAEDAAAPRLSKSPSFPRMSPFRRLRGVVSNGTNSTNEQGEESRLKLIPAFLTQSDEELIQRFQEIQQIEGDRRPPTTRPIDETARWYLYESGSGPGKSFADRYNNIRPWCHNRVKLDVPEGTSDYVNASPISVPASNEDAPTYKYVAMQGPTVSSFDSVWRMVAENTTSTAVIVQLTTMFEGEQPKCAQYFPFSDLDPTWELNTEDAWGDGWTATLTYESTEALCDGAIERRKFLLHVEGEEEPHIVWHLFYLRWPDFGVPALTDVQSFFELMKMSREHATEVDEPRFIHCSAGVGRTGTFICLEHLMRELAMGALDAVDPQDADADPVYETVDALRQQRKFMVQSQSQYLFIYQVMRKLWAEKYGLEEEDEMARSSGSIGQPALKRLEMAAEPAALEEMASNSSQISEGGASLDPN
;
A
#
# COMPACT_ATOMS: atom_id res chain seq x y z
N MET A 1 44.98 39.94 -14.01
CA MET A 1 44.64 39.69 -15.43
C MET A 1 43.70 38.50 -15.38
N ASP A 2 42.40 38.57 -15.67
CA ASP A 2 41.66 39.59 -16.41
C ASP A 2 40.22 39.76 -15.90
N LYS A 3 39.71 40.95 -16.21
CA LYS A 3 38.40 41.48 -15.85
C LYS A 3 37.33 41.01 -16.84
N ILE A 4 36.12 40.89 -16.30
CA ILE A 4 34.81 40.89 -16.96
C ILE A 4 34.69 42.01 -18.02
N PRO A 5 33.85 41.82 -19.06
CA PRO A 5 32.96 42.89 -19.48
C PRO A 5 31.47 42.49 -19.47
N ILE A 6 30.71 43.29 -18.72
CA ILE A 6 29.26 43.45 -18.74
C ILE A 6 28.91 44.29 -19.98
N HIS A 7 27.96 43.85 -20.80
CA HIS A 7 26.83 44.63 -21.35
C HIS A 7 26.22 43.94 -22.57
N LYS A 8 24.93 43.57 -22.48
CA LYS A 8 23.84 44.32 -23.13
C LYS A 8 22.50 43.67 -22.79
N LEU A 9 21.73 44.40 -21.97
CA LEU A 9 20.32 44.17 -21.68
C LEU A 9 19.52 44.07 -22.98
N ARG A 10 18.78 42.97 -23.16
CA ARG A 10 17.72 42.87 -24.16
C ARG A 10 16.38 42.79 -23.43
N ARG A 11 15.73 43.95 -23.33
CA ARG A 11 14.36 44.11 -22.83
C ARG A 11 13.41 43.23 -23.66
N LYS A 12 12.66 42.33 -23.02
CA LYS A 12 11.51 41.66 -23.65
C LYS A 12 10.34 42.66 -23.73
N PRO A 13 9.60 42.71 -24.85
CA PRO A 13 8.51 43.65 -25.03
C PRO A 13 7.28 43.30 -24.17
N LYS A 14 6.67 44.35 -23.61
CA LYS A 14 5.45 44.35 -22.80
C LYS A 14 4.23 44.06 -23.69
N PRO A 15 3.34 43.11 -23.36
CA PRO A 15 2.05 43.02 -24.05
C PRO A 15 1.14 44.20 -23.64
N PRO A 16 0.29 44.70 -24.54
CA PRO A 16 -0.49 45.91 -24.32
C PRO A 16 -1.60 45.73 -23.28
N ALA A 17 -1.83 46.80 -22.53
CA ALA A 17 -2.95 46.94 -21.60
C ALA A 17 -4.28 46.94 -22.38
N ILE A 18 -5.24 46.15 -21.93
CA ILE A 18 -6.65 46.30 -22.31
C ILE A 18 -7.31 47.07 -21.17
N GLU A 19 -7.71 48.29 -21.50
CA GLU A 19 -8.48 49.18 -20.65
C GLU A 19 -9.86 48.60 -20.36
N THR A 20 -10.22 48.71 -19.09
CA THR A 20 -11.56 48.57 -18.54
C THR A 20 -12.51 49.60 -19.14
N SER A 21 -13.58 49.17 -19.79
CA SER A 21 -14.79 49.99 -19.98
C SER A 21 -15.95 49.36 -19.21
N ILE A 22 -16.19 49.96 -18.05
CA ILE A 22 -17.41 49.85 -17.28
C ILE A 22 -18.42 50.75 -17.99
N ASP A 23 -19.48 50.17 -18.55
CA ASP A 23 -20.67 50.93 -18.93
C ASP A 23 -21.78 50.63 -17.91
N ARG A 24 -22.10 51.65 -17.13
CA ARG A 24 -23.25 51.69 -16.22
C ARG A 24 -24.40 52.32 -16.99
N ASN A 25 -25.55 51.65 -17.08
CA ASN A 25 -26.82 52.35 -16.93
C ASN A 25 -27.94 51.43 -16.41
N PRO A 26 -28.85 51.97 -15.58
CA PRO A 26 -29.70 51.19 -14.70
C PRO A 26 -31.08 50.93 -15.30
N THR A 27 -31.66 49.77 -15.05
CA THR A 27 -33.12 49.64 -15.01
C THR A 27 -33.52 48.80 -13.80
N ASN A 28 -34.24 49.47 -12.90
CA ASN A 28 -34.99 48.91 -11.79
C ASN A 28 -35.95 47.84 -12.30
N THR A 29 -35.94 46.66 -11.69
CA THR A 29 -37.18 45.92 -11.43
C THR A 29 -37.04 45.19 -10.10
N THR A 30 -37.71 45.76 -9.09
CA THR A 30 -37.89 45.21 -7.76
C THR A 30 -38.93 44.09 -7.80
N VAL A 31 -38.60 42.85 -7.44
CA VAL A 31 -39.59 41.88 -6.92
C VAL A 31 -38.94 40.90 -5.92
N HIS A 32 -39.34 41.10 -4.66
CA HIS A 32 -39.50 40.18 -3.52
C HIS A 32 -38.52 39.03 -3.20
N LEU A 33 -37.97 39.18 -2.00
CA LEU A 33 -37.40 38.17 -1.10
C LEU A 33 -38.33 36.97 -0.88
N ALA A 34 -37.79 35.77 -1.03
CA ALA A 34 -38.16 34.59 -0.26
C ALA A 34 -36.88 33.75 -0.05
N ALA A 35 -36.51 33.58 1.21
CA ALA A 35 -35.42 32.72 1.64
C ALA A 35 -35.95 31.29 1.73
N GLU A 36 -35.30 30.35 1.04
CA GLU A 36 -35.38 28.92 1.35
C GLU A 36 -33.98 28.30 1.23
N ASP A 37 -33.66 27.51 2.26
CA ASP A 37 -32.38 26.87 2.54
C ASP A 37 -31.83 26.04 1.37
N ALA A 38 -30.59 26.35 0.98
CA ALA A 38 -29.80 25.51 0.10
C ALA A 38 -29.32 24.27 0.87
N ALA A 39 -30.00 23.15 0.67
CA ALA A 39 -29.57 21.85 1.16
C ALA A 39 -28.29 21.40 0.43
N ALA A 40 -27.26 21.03 1.21
CA ALA A 40 -26.02 20.43 0.73
C ALA A 40 -26.26 19.17 -0.14
N PRO A 41 -25.40 18.88 -1.14
CA PRO A 41 -25.55 17.69 -1.97
C PRO A 41 -25.36 16.43 -1.11
N ARG A 42 -26.31 15.50 -1.24
CA ARG A 42 -26.33 14.23 -0.51
C ARG A 42 -25.29 13.28 -1.10
N LEU A 43 -24.41 12.77 -0.24
CA LEU A 43 -23.54 11.62 -0.48
C LEU A 43 -24.30 10.49 -1.20
N SER A 44 -23.74 10.08 -2.35
CA SER A 44 -24.23 8.93 -3.11
C SER A 44 -24.06 7.66 -2.27
N LYS A 45 -25.18 7.03 -1.91
CA LYS A 45 -25.18 5.76 -1.20
C LYS A 45 -24.73 4.67 -2.15
N SER A 46 -23.55 4.12 -1.91
CA SER A 46 -23.11 2.86 -2.51
C SER A 46 -24.08 1.74 -2.14
N PRO A 47 -24.34 0.78 -3.06
CA PRO A 47 -25.29 -0.28 -2.80
C PRO A 47 -24.76 -1.21 -1.69
N SER A 48 -25.57 -1.39 -0.64
CA SER A 48 -25.24 -2.23 0.51
C SER A 48 -25.36 -3.71 0.16
N PHE A 49 -24.22 -4.40 0.15
CA PHE A 49 -24.11 -5.86 0.01
C PHE A 49 -23.33 -6.45 1.20
N PRO A 50 -23.55 -7.72 1.58
CA PRO A 50 -23.32 -8.19 2.94
C PRO A 50 -21.87 -7.99 3.41
N ARG A 51 -21.72 -7.34 4.57
CA ARG A 51 -20.46 -7.25 5.31
C ARG A 51 -19.96 -8.66 5.61
N MET A 52 -18.92 -9.11 4.93
CA MET A 52 -18.24 -10.36 5.26
C MET A 52 -17.21 -10.06 6.34
N SER A 53 -17.53 -10.39 7.59
CA SER A 53 -16.51 -10.51 8.63
C SER A 53 -15.76 -11.83 8.40
N PRO A 54 -14.41 -11.84 8.38
CA PRO A 54 -13.62 -13.06 8.22
C PRO A 54 -13.95 -14.09 9.31
N PHE A 55 -14.30 -13.62 10.51
CA PHE A 55 -14.60 -14.43 11.70
C PHE A 55 -15.98 -15.11 11.72
N ARG A 56 -16.55 -15.45 10.56
CA ARG A 56 -17.90 -16.03 10.48
C ARG A 56 -18.03 -17.36 11.23
N ARG A 57 -16.92 -18.08 11.44
CA ARG A 57 -16.85 -19.34 12.21
C ARG A 57 -16.69 -19.16 13.72
N LEU A 58 -16.32 -17.97 14.21
CA LEU A 58 -16.15 -17.69 15.65
C LEU A 58 -17.43 -17.23 16.36
N ARG A 59 -18.58 -17.17 15.67
CA ARG A 59 -19.87 -16.81 16.30
C ARG A 59 -20.45 -18.00 17.07
N GLY A 60 -19.90 -18.24 18.25
CA GLY A 60 -20.46 -19.17 19.22
C GLY A 60 -19.78 -18.99 20.56
N VAL A 61 -20.57 -18.65 21.59
CA VAL A 61 -20.20 -18.53 23.01
C VAL A 61 -19.72 -17.14 23.44
N VAL A 62 -20.68 -16.24 23.64
CA VAL A 62 -20.58 -15.21 24.68
C VAL A 62 -21.54 -15.64 25.79
N SER A 63 -21.04 -16.32 26.81
CA SER A 63 -21.83 -16.64 28.02
C SER A 63 -21.54 -15.60 29.10
N ASN A 64 -22.58 -14.82 29.45
CA ASN A 64 -22.61 -14.02 30.68
C ASN A 64 -22.55 -14.96 31.91
N GLY A 65 -21.56 -14.76 32.78
CA GLY A 65 -21.41 -15.49 34.04
C GLY A 65 -20.86 -14.60 35.14
N THR A 66 -21.70 -14.37 36.15
CA THR A 66 -21.46 -13.57 37.35
C THR A 66 -20.48 -14.21 38.34
N ASN A 67 -19.69 -13.36 39.02
CA ASN A 67 -18.80 -13.58 40.16
C ASN A 67 -18.98 -14.88 41.00
N SER A 68 -17.89 -15.64 41.14
CA SER A 68 -17.49 -16.23 42.42
C SER A 68 -15.97 -16.42 42.48
N THR A 69 -15.44 -16.14 43.66
CA THR A 69 -14.04 -15.92 44.05
C THR A 69 -13.14 -17.16 44.05
N ASN A 70 -11.84 -16.91 43.85
CA ASN A 70 -10.68 -17.68 44.34
C ASN A 70 -10.14 -18.89 43.55
N GLU A 71 -10.05 -18.79 42.22
CA GLU A 71 -9.22 -19.69 41.38
C GLU A 71 -8.32 -18.97 40.36
N GLN A 72 -8.10 -17.65 40.51
CA GLN A 72 -7.39 -16.83 39.49
C GLN A 72 -5.85 -16.89 39.56
N GLY A 73 -5.27 -17.84 40.29
CA GLY A 73 -3.81 -17.91 40.52
C GLY A 73 -3.02 -18.82 39.58
N GLU A 74 -3.65 -19.81 38.93
CA GLU A 74 -2.95 -20.85 38.16
C GLU A 74 -3.38 -20.98 36.69
N GLU A 75 -4.56 -20.49 36.28
CA GLU A 75 -4.96 -20.43 34.85
C GLU A 75 -4.13 -19.45 34.00
N SER A 76 -3.27 -18.65 34.64
CA SER A 76 -2.38 -17.68 33.98
C SER A 76 -1.13 -18.32 33.34
N ARG A 77 -0.88 -19.62 33.51
CA ARG A 77 0.34 -20.26 32.99
C ARG A 77 0.05 -20.99 31.67
N LEU A 78 0.40 -20.30 30.58
CA LEU A 78 0.52 -20.77 29.20
C LEU A 78 -0.82 -20.95 28.47
N LYS A 79 -1.40 -19.86 27.94
CA LYS A 79 -2.29 -20.01 26.78
C LYS A 79 -1.49 -20.69 25.67
N LEU A 80 -1.91 -21.89 25.25
CA LEU A 80 -1.29 -22.59 24.13
C LEU A 80 -1.26 -21.68 22.90
N ILE A 81 -0.19 -21.77 22.12
CA ILE A 81 -0.12 -21.11 20.82
C ILE A 81 -1.26 -21.70 19.94
N PRO A 82 -2.14 -20.87 19.35
CA PRO A 82 -3.24 -21.35 18.52
C PRO A 82 -2.75 -22.21 17.35
N ALA A 83 -3.52 -23.23 16.96
CA ALA A 83 -3.19 -24.15 15.87
C ALA A 83 -2.72 -23.43 14.61
N PHE A 84 -3.45 -22.37 14.19
CA PHE A 84 -3.13 -21.64 12.97
C PHE A 84 -1.72 -21.01 12.97
N LEU A 85 -1.17 -20.66 14.14
CA LEU A 85 0.18 -20.13 14.28
C LEU A 85 1.26 -21.22 14.36
N THR A 86 0.88 -22.46 14.68
CA THR A 86 1.80 -23.61 14.80
C THR A 86 1.98 -24.41 13.51
N GLN A 87 1.23 -24.09 12.44
CA GLN A 87 1.38 -24.70 11.12
C GLN A 87 2.83 -24.60 10.61
N SER A 88 3.30 -25.68 9.97
CA SER A 88 4.60 -25.74 9.31
C SER A 88 4.64 -24.85 8.07
N ASP A 89 5.84 -24.46 7.64
CA ASP A 89 5.99 -23.67 6.41
C ASP A 89 5.41 -24.41 5.19
N GLU A 90 5.51 -25.73 5.11
CA GLU A 90 4.94 -26.54 4.02
C GLU A 90 3.40 -26.44 3.98
N GLU A 91 2.73 -26.56 5.12
CA GLU A 91 1.27 -26.40 5.22
C GLU A 91 0.84 -24.98 4.84
N LEU A 92 1.55 -23.96 5.33
CA LEU A 92 1.27 -22.56 5.00
C LEU A 92 1.46 -22.26 3.51
N ILE A 93 2.44 -22.89 2.87
CA ILE A 93 2.66 -22.80 1.42
C ILE A 93 1.48 -23.42 0.67
N GLN A 94 1.02 -24.59 1.11
CA GLN A 94 -0.15 -25.24 0.52
C GLN A 94 -1.41 -24.38 0.66
N ARG A 95 -1.63 -23.78 1.83
CA ARG A 95 -2.74 -22.83 2.07
C ARG A 95 -2.65 -21.61 1.16
N PHE A 96 -1.45 -21.07 0.94
CA PHE A 96 -1.27 -19.95 0.02
C PHE A 96 -1.59 -20.32 -1.44
N GLN A 97 -1.23 -21.54 -1.87
CA GLN A 97 -1.61 -22.07 -3.18
C GLN A 97 -3.13 -22.23 -3.31
N GLU A 98 -3.83 -22.66 -2.26
CA GLU A 98 -5.30 -22.71 -2.23
C GLU A 98 -5.91 -21.32 -2.46
N ILE A 99 -5.40 -20.27 -1.79
CA ILE A 99 -5.86 -18.89 -2.01
C ILE A 99 -5.65 -18.47 -3.47
N GLN A 100 -4.50 -18.80 -4.07
CA GLN A 100 -4.23 -18.52 -5.48
C GLN A 100 -5.20 -19.26 -6.41
N GLN A 101 -5.52 -20.52 -6.10
CA GLN A 101 -6.47 -21.30 -6.87
C GLN A 101 -7.88 -20.73 -6.76
N ILE A 102 -8.37 -20.43 -5.54
CA ILE A 102 -9.68 -19.82 -5.30
C ILE A 102 -9.80 -18.49 -6.04
N GLU A 103 -8.75 -17.66 -6.00
CA GLU A 103 -8.72 -16.41 -6.75
C GLU A 103 -8.69 -16.63 -8.27
N GLY A 104 -8.01 -17.66 -8.77
CA GLY A 104 -8.03 -18.06 -10.17
C GLY A 104 -9.40 -18.56 -10.64
N ASP A 105 -10.14 -19.23 -9.75
CA ASP A 105 -11.50 -19.73 -9.98
C ASP A 105 -12.57 -18.63 -9.92
N ARG A 106 -12.23 -17.42 -9.46
CA ARG A 106 -13.05 -16.20 -9.64
C ARG A 106 -13.04 -15.80 -11.12
N ARG A 107 -13.73 -16.60 -11.95
CA ARG A 107 -13.79 -16.43 -13.40
C ARG A 107 -14.63 -15.19 -13.74
N PRO A 108 -14.15 -14.30 -14.61
CA PRO A 108 -15.02 -13.35 -15.28
C PRO A 108 -16.03 -14.13 -16.13
N PRO A 109 -17.30 -13.70 -16.22
CA PRO A 109 -18.26 -14.33 -17.12
C PRO A 109 -17.72 -14.35 -18.56
N THR A 110 -17.75 -15.51 -19.21
CA THR A 110 -17.24 -15.72 -20.57
C THR A 110 -18.17 -15.18 -21.66
N THR A 111 -19.26 -14.52 -21.29
CA THR A 111 -20.28 -14.00 -22.21
C THR A 111 -19.95 -12.57 -22.63
N ARG A 112 -19.96 -12.31 -23.95
CA ARG A 112 -20.19 -10.96 -24.46
C ARG A 112 -21.71 -10.69 -24.45
N PRO A 113 -22.17 -9.50 -24.04
CA PRO A 113 -21.40 -8.31 -23.71
C PRO A 113 -20.73 -8.38 -22.32
N ILE A 114 -19.67 -7.58 -22.15
CA ILE A 114 -18.99 -7.37 -20.87
C ILE A 114 -20.03 -6.95 -19.83
N ASP A 115 -20.23 -7.78 -18.82
CA ASP A 115 -21.07 -7.44 -17.67
C ASP A 115 -20.20 -6.78 -16.59
N GLU A 116 -20.11 -5.46 -16.62
CA GLU A 116 -19.41 -4.67 -15.60
C GLU A 116 -20.02 -4.82 -14.20
N THR A 117 -21.22 -5.40 -14.08
CA THR A 117 -21.87 -5.71 -12.80
C THR A 117 -21.39 -7.03 -12.19
N ALA A 118 -20.65 -7.85 -12.95
CA ALA A 118 -20.13 -9.11 -12.47
C ALA A 118 -19.06 -8.91 -11.39
N ARG A 119 -19.27 -9.56 -10.23
CA ARG A 119 -18.41 -9.45 -9.03
C ARG A 119 -16.93 -9.76 -9.29
N TRP A 120 -16.59 -10.61 -10.25
CA TRP A 120 -15.20 -11.03 -10.48
C TRP A 120 -14.65 -10.53 -11.82
N TYR A 121 -15.17 -9.40 -12.29
CA TYR A 121 -14.68 -8.72 -13.48
C TYR A 121 -13.64 -7.67 -13.10
N LEU A 122 -12.49 -7.66 -13.80
CA LEU A 122 -11.47 -6.62 -13.65
C LEU A 122 -11.86 -5.43 -14.52
N TYR A 123 -11.74 -4.22 -13.98
CA TYR A 123 -12.02 -3.03 -14.76
C TYR A 123 -11.03 -2.90 -15.91
N GLU A 124 -11.52 -2.72 -17.13
CA GLU A 124 -10.68 -2.40 -18.28
C GLU A 124 -10.93 -0.95 -18.64
N SER A 125 -9.93 -0.09 -18.42
CA SER A 125 -9.98 1.27 -18.92
C SER A 125 -10.08 1.19 -20.46
N GLY A 126 -11.19 1.68 -21.01
CA GLY A 126 -11.58 1.40 -22.40
C GLY A 126 -10.48 1.73 -23.42
N SER A 127 -10.33 0.87 -24.43
CA SER A 127 -9.33 0.97 -25.49
C SER A 127 -9.72 2.04 -26.53
N GLY A 128 -9.64 3.31 -26.16
CA GLY A 128 -9.87 4.45 -27.06
C GLY A 128 -8.57 5.25 -27.31
N PRO A 129 -8.42 5.91 -28.48
CA PRO A 129 -7.34 6.86 -28.67
C PRO A 129 -7.48 7.98 -27.62
N GLY A 130 -6.45 8.14 -26.78
CA GLY A 130 -6.44 9.09 -25.66
C GLY A 130 -6.83 8.51 -24.29
N LYS A 131 -7.18 7.22 -24.17
CA LYS A 131 -7.58 6.60 -22.90
C LYS A 131 -6.44 5.78 -22.27
N SER A 132 -5.77 6.45 -21.33
CA SER A 132 -5.13 5.95 -20.10
C SER A 132 -4.00 4.91 -20.19
N PHE A 133 -2.77 5.40 -20.33
CA PHE A 133 -1.55 4.75 -19.83
C PHE A 133 -1.46 4.84 -18.28
N ALA A 134 -2.58 4.87 -17.54
CA ALA A 134 -2.57 5.09 -16.09
C ALA A 134 -2.19 3.83 -15.31
N ASP A 135 -2.43 2.64 -15.84
CA ASP A 135 -2.03 1.39 -15.18
C ASP A 135 -0.50 1.23 -15.23
N ARG A 136 0.12 1.03 -14.06
CA ARG A 136 1.54 0.66 -14.01
C ARG A 136 1.78 -0.77 -14.51
N TYR A 137 0.83 -1.66 -14.23
CA TYR A 137 0.88 -3.07 -14.63
C TYR A 137 -0.47 -3.47 -15.22
N ASN A 138 -0.51 -3.81 -16.51
CA ASN A 138 -1.74 -4.17 -17.22
C ASN A 138 -2.47 -5.39 -16.62
N ASN A 139 -1.75 -6.27 -15.92
CA ASN A 139 -2.30 -7.44 -15.26
C ASN A 139 -2.76 -7.16 -13.82
N ILE A 140 -2.60 -5.94 -13.29
CA ILE A 140 -3.01 -5.54 -11.94
C ILE A 140 -4.02 -4.40 -12.05
N ARG A 141 -5.30 -4.75 -12.00
CA ARG A 141 -6.42 -3.81 -12.07
C ARG A 141 -7.38 -4.02 -10.90
N PRO A 142 -8.15 -3.01 -10.49
CA PRO A 142 -9.17 -3.18 -9.47
C PRO A 142 -10.33 -4.04 -10.01
N TRP A 143 -11.06 -4.69 -9.10
CA TRP A 143 -12.35 -5.30 -9.45
C TRP A 143 -13.36 -4.21 -9.81
N CYS A 144 -14.21 -4.42 -10.81
CA CYS A 144 -15.23 -3.46 -11.23
C CYS A 144 -16.17 -3.06 -10.10
N HIS A 145 -16.62 -4.02 -9.29
CA HIS A 145 -17.53 -3.76 -8.18
C HIS A 145 -16.87 -3.02 -7.01
N ASN A 146 -15.53 -2.97 -6.97
CA ASN A 146 -14.76 -2.42 -5.85
C ASN A 146 -13.55 -1.60 -6.33
N ARG A 147 -13.79 -0.71 -7.30
CA ARG A 147 -12.84 0.34 -7.69
C ARG A 147 -13.25 1.68 -7.09
N VAL A 148 -12.27 2.53 -6.83
CA VAL A 148 -12.55 3.95 -6.60
C VAL A 148 -13.02 4.57 -7.93
N LYS A 149 -13.99 5.48 -7.86
CA LYS A 149 -14.50 6.25 -8.99
C LYS A 149 -14.35 7.72 -8.65
N LEU A 150 -13.71 8.47 -9.53
CA LEU A 150 -13.62 9.92 -9.38
C LEU A 150 -14.96 10.57 -9.69
N ASP A 151 -15.31 11.65 -8.98
CA ASP A 151 -16.56 12.39 -9.21
C ASP A 151 -16.40 13.36 -10.37
N VAL A 152 -16.41 12.84 -11.60
CA VAL A 152 -16.10 13.59 -12.83
C VAL A 152 -17.31 13.67 -13.78
N PRO A 153 -17.35 14.63 -14.74
CA PRO A 153 -18.43 14.73 -15.71
C PRO A 153 -18.61 13.47 -16.56
N GLU A 154 -19.85 13.21 -16.98
CA GLU A 154 -20.17 12.09 -17.85
C GLU A 154 -19.38 12.14 -19.17
N GLY A 155 -18.84 10.99 -19.58
CA GLY A 155 -18.01 10.87 -20.79
C GLY A 155 -16.51 11.09 -20.56
N THR A 156 -16.12 11.61 -19.41
CA THR A 156 -14.70 11.70 -18.99
C THR A 156 -14.26 10.43 -18.25
N SER A 157 -12.95 10.29 -18.01
CA SER A 157 -12.41 9.12 -17.32
C SER A 157 -12.49 9.29 -15.81
N ASP A 158 -13.35 8.51 -15.16
CA ASP A 158 -13.47 8.41 -13.69
C ASP A 158 -12.44 7.44 -13.07
N TYR A 159 -11.49 6.97 -13.87
CA TYR A 159 -10.62 5.86 -13.52
C TYR A 159 -9.37 6.29 -12.76
N VAL A 160 -9.17 5.65 -11.61
CA VAL A 160 -7.91 5.58 -10.87
C VAL A 160 -7.68 4.13 -10.44
N ASN A 161 -6.45 3.60 -10.58
CA ASN A 161 -6.15 2.22 -10.21
C ASN A 161 -6.02 2.07 -8.68
N ALA A 162 -7.18 2.04 -8.03
CA ALA A 162 -7.32 1.95 -6.58
C ALA A 162 -8.60 1.21 -6.19
N SER A 163 -8.58 0.59 -5.02
CA SER A 163 -9.74 -0.08 -4.43
C SER A 163 -9.92 0.35 -2.98
N PRO A 164 -11.15 0.70 -2.54
CA PRO A 164 -11.43 0.83 -1.12
C PRO A 164 -11.29 -0.56 -0.47
N ILE A 165 -10.66 -0.62 0.69
CA ILE A 165 -10.46 -1.84 1.47
C ILE A 165 -10.97 -1.61 2.88
N SER A 166 -11.76 -2.56 3.38
CA SER A 166 -12.25 -2.56 4.74
C SER A 166 -12.40 -4.00 5.24
N VAL A 167 -11.83 -4.29 6.41
CA VAL A 167 -11.99 -5.58 7.08
C VAL A 167 -12.65 -5.32 8.44
N PRO A 168 -13.94 -5.68 8.61
CA PRO A 168 -14.63 -5.50 9.88
C PRO A 168 -13.90 -6.17 11.02
N ALA A 169 -13.87 -5.53 12.19
CA ALA A 169 -13.35 -6.15 13.41
C ALA A 169 -14.20 -7.37 13.83
N SER A 170 -13.63 -8.29 14.61
CA SER A 170 -14.44 -9.36 15.25
C SER A 170 -15.49 -8.79 16.20
N ASN A 171 -15.12 -7.76 16.94
CA ASN A 171 -16.02 -7.03 17.82
C ASN A 171 -16.82 -6.00 16.99
N GLU A 172 -18.15 -6.13 16.97
CA GLU A 172 -19.04 -5.23 16.22
C GLU A 172 -19.01 -3.78 16.73
N ASP A 173 -18.64 -3.57 18.00
CA ASP A 173 -18.53 -2.24 18.62
C ASP A 173 -17.18 -1.56 18.29
N ALA A 174 -16.20 -2.29 17.77
CA ALA A 174 -14.90 -1.73 17.44
C ALA A 174 -14.93 -1.00 16.08
N PRO A 175 -14.25 0.15 15.95
CA PRO A 175 -14.22 0.89 14.71
C PRO A 175 -13.59 0.06 13.60
N THR A 176 -14.20 0.09 12.42
CA THR A 176 -13.63 -0.56 11.24
C THR A 176 -12.71 0.41 10.53
N TYR A 177 -11.42 0.10 10.44
CA TYR A 177 -10.49 0.92 9.67
C TYR A 177 -10.79 0.80 8.17
N LYS A 178 -10.71 1.94 7.49
CA LYS A 178 -10.89 2.07 6.05
C LYS A 178 -9.56 2.40 5.41
N TYR A 179 -9.35 1.84 4.23
CA TYR A 179 -8.15 2.09 3.44
C TYR A 179 -8.52 2.29 1.98
N VAL A 180 -7.61 2.91 1.24
CA VAL A 180 -7.58 2.83 -0.22
C VAL A 180 -6.26 2.18 -0.61
N ALA A 181 -6.32 0.97 -1.19
CA ALA A 181 -5.17 0.30 -1.75
C ALA A 181 -5.00 0.73 -3.21
N MET A 182 -3.87 1.38 -3.52
CA MET A 182 -3.61 1.92 -4.86
C MET A 182 -2.22 1.51 -5.37
N GLN A 183 -2.04 1.55 -6.68
CA GLN A 183 -0.71 1.41 -7.28
C GLN A 183 0.18 2.63 -6.94
N GLY A 184 1.50 2.47 -7.10
CA GLY A 184 2.43 3.59 -7.13
C GLY A 184 2.10 4.48 -8.34
N PRO A 185 1.81 5.78 -8.14
CA PRO A 185 1.38 6.67 -9.23
C PRO A 185 2.32 6.63 -10.43
N THR A 186 1.78 6.79 -11.63
CA THR A 186 2.53 7.01 -12.87
C THR A 186 2.48 8.50 -13.22
N VAL A 187 3.33 8.93 -14.15
CA VAL A 187 3.29 10.32 -14.67
C VAL A 187 1.92 10.65 -15.26
N SER A 188 1.25 9.67 -15.85
CA SER A 188 -0.09 9.79 -16.45
C SER A 188 -1.24 9.69 -15.44
N SER A 189 -0.98 9.39 -14.17
CA SER A 189 -2.06 9.10 -13.20
C SER A 189 -2.03 9.98 -11.95
N PHE A 190 -1.00 10.81 -11.74
CA PHE A 190 -0.87 11.51 -10.46
C PHE A 190 -1.98 12.54 -10.23
N ASP A 191 -2.48 13.23 -11.27
CA ASP A 191 -3.62 14.14 -11.13
C ASP A 191 -4.86 13.38 -10.64
N SER A 192 -5.13 12.20 -11.23
CA SER A 192 -6.23 11.32 -10.81
C SER A 192 -6.06 10.82 -9.37
N VAL A 193 -4.82 10.60 -8.94
CA VAL A 193 -4.50 10.18 -7.56
C VAL A 193 -4.74 11.32 -6.58
N TRP A 194 -4.33 12.55 -6.89
CA TRP A 194 -4.56 13.69 -6.00
C TRP A 194 -6.03 14.10 -5.94
N ARG A 195 -6.76 14.02 -7.06
CA ARG A 195 -8.21 14.17 -7.07
C ARG A 195 -8.88 13.13 -6.19
N MET A 196 -8.50 11.86 -6.31
CA MET A 196 -8.98 10.81 -5.42
C MET A 196 -8.71 11.12 -3.94
N VAL A 197 -7.51 11.61 -3.61
CA VAL A 197 -7.17 11.98 -2.22
C VAL A 197 -8.07 13.11 -1.73
N ALA A 198 -8.25 14.17 -2.51
CA ALA A 198 -9.14 15.29 -2.18
C ALA A 198 -10.59 14.82 -1.97
N GLU A 199 -11.16 14.07 -2.92
CA GLU A 199 -12.55 13.61 -2.86
C GLU A 199 -12.85 12.64 -1.69
N ASN A 200 -11.82 12.01 -1.13
CA ASN A 200 -11.96 11.01 -0.06
C ASN A 200 -11.48 11.52 1.31
N THR A 201 -11.18 12.81 1.44
CA THR A 201 -10.74 13.44 2.70
C THR A 201 -11.39 14.81 2.87
N THR A 202 -11.58 15.26 4.11
CA THR A 202 -12.21 16.56 4.41
C THR A 202 -11.21 17.59 4.92
N SER A 203 -10.16 17.13 5.62
CA SER A 203 -9.16 18.04 6.20
C SER A 203 -7.78 17.41 6.33
N THR A 204 -7.69 16.10 6.53
CA THR A 204 -6.42 15.42 6.72
C THR A 204 -6.34 14.14 5.90
N ALA A 205 -5.35 14.04 5.03
CA ALA A 205 -5.03 12.83 4.29
C ALA A 205 -3.80 12.13 4.88
N VAL A 206 -3.85 10.80 4.98
CA VAL A 206 -2.68 9.98 5.37
C VAL A 206 -2.34 9.03 4.23
N ILE A 207 -1.13 9.17 3.69
CA ILE A 207 -0.59 8.32 2.62
C ILE A 207 0.58 7.52 3.17
N VAL A 208 0.54 6.19 3.03
CA VAL A 208 1.65 5.29 3.37
C VAL A 208 2.27 4.75 2.07
N GLN A 209 3.53 5.10 1.84
CA GLN A 209 4.34 4.63 0.72
C GLN A 209 5.30 3.52 1.17
N LEU A 210 5.18 2.35 0.57
CA LEU A 210 5.94 1.14 0.94
C LEU A 210 6.97 0.71 -0.13
N THR A 211 7.35 1.60 -1.03
CA THR A 211 8.36 1.35 -2.08
C THR A 211 9.09 2.64 -2.42
N THR A 212 10.35 2.54 -2.82
CA THR A 212 11.10 3.66 -3.40
C THR A 212 10.57 3.97 -4.80
N MET A 213 11.05 5.05 -5.42
CA MET A 213 10.74 5.34 -6.83
C MET A 213 11.39 4.31 -7.77
N PHE A 214 12.58 3.83 -7.40
CA PHE A 214 13.36 2.83 -8.11
C PHE A 214 13.90 1.78 -7.15
N GLU A 215 13.75 0.52 -7.52
CA GLU A 215 14.34 -0.64 -6.83
C GLU A 215 15.25 -1.35 -7.81
N GLY A 216 16.56 -1.33 -7.54
CA GLY A 216 17.58 -1.50 -8.56
C GLY A 216 17.36 -0.54 -9.74
N GLU A 217 17.26 -1.07 -10.95
CA GLU A 217 17.01 -0.30 -12.18
C GLU A 217 15.51 -0.22 -12.55
N GLN A 218 14.62 -0.82 -11.74
CA GLN A 218 13.21 -0.95 -12.10
C GLN A 218 12.38 0.20 -11.51
N PRO A 219 11.66 0.97 -12.33
CA PRO A 219 10.78 2.03 -11.84
C PRO A 219 9.56 1.42 -11.12
N LYS A 220 9.39 1.75 -9.84
CA LYS A 220 8.32 1.24 -8.97
C LYS A 220 7.23 2.25 -8.69
N CYS A 221 7.57 3.53 -8.65
CA CYS A 221 6.66 4.64 -8.42
C CYS A 221 7.20 5.88 -9.14
N ALA A 222 6.34 6.69 -9.75
CA ALA A 222 6.74 8.03 -10.18
C ALA A 222 6.74 8.94 -8.96
N GLN A 223 7.58 9.97 -8.96
CA GLN A 223 7.42 11.04 -7.99
C GLN A 223 6.13 11.80 -8.32
N TYR A 224 5.24 11.90 -7.33
CA TYR A 224 3.92 12.51 -7.48
C TYR A 224 3.71 13.66 -6.50
N PHE A 225 4.79 14.22 -5.97
CA PHE A 225 4.80 15.31 -5.01
C PHE A 225 6.07 16.16 -5.17
N PRO A 226 6.06 17.44 -4.76
CA PRO A 226 7.26 18.29 -4.74
C PRO A 226 8.32 17.74 -3.75
N PHE A 227 9.59 17.69 -4.17
CA PHE A 227 10.70 17.11 -3.38
C PHE A 227 11.75 18.15 -2.95
N SER A 228 11.54 19.42 -3.27
CA SER A 228 12.56 20.44 -3.10
C SER A 228 12.01 21.72 -2.52
N ASP A 229 12.73 22.30 -1.57
CA ASP A 229 12.50 23.66 -1.09
C ASP A 229 12.61 24.71 -2.23
N LEU A 230 13.26 24.36 -3.34
CA LEU A 230 13.41 25.23 -4.51
C LEU A 230 12.19 25.22 -5.44
N ASP A 231 11.41 24.14 -5.39
CA ASP A 231 10.16 23.96 -6.14
C ASP A 231 9.11 23.34 -5.20
N PRO A 232 8.68 24.11 -4.17
CA PRO A 232 7.89 23.56 -3.09
C PRO A 232 6.43 23.35 -3.49
N THR A 233 5.96 23.94 -4.58
CA THR A 233 4.54 23.92 -4.95
C THR A 233 4.36 23.40 -6.37
N TRP A 234 3.57 22.34 -6.50
CA TRP A 234 3.14 21.81 -7.80
C TRP A 234 1.70 22.20 -8.09
N GLU A 235 1.44 22.65 -9.31
CA GLU A 235 0.08 22.82 -9.83
C GLU A 235 -0.41 21.50 -10.41
N LEU A 236 -1.62 21.09 -10.04
CA LEU A 236 -2.26 19.84 -10.43
C LEU A 236 -3.39 20.13 -11.43
N ASN A 237 -3.53 19.25 -12.43
CA ASN A 237 -4.54 19.35 -13.49
C ASN A 237 -4.61 20.71 -14.21
N THR A 238 -3.47 21.31 -14.55
CA THR A 238 -3.40 22.65 -15.20
C THR A 238 -4.07 22.72 -16.58
N GLU A 239 -4.22 21.57 -17.25
CA GLU A 239 -4.87 21.46 -18.55
C GLU A 239 -6.39 21.21 -18.45
N ASP A 240 -6.94 21.12 -17.23
CA ASP A 240 -8.34 20.78 -16.96
C ASP A 240 -8.79 19.53 -17.74
N ALA A 241 -8.11 18.40 -17.51
CA ALA A 241 -8.32 17.17 -18.27
C ALA A 241 -9.75 16.60 -18.18
N TRP A 242 -10.51 16.97 -17.14
CA TRP A 242 -11.90 16.58 -16.94
C TRP A 242 -12.91 17.65 -17.40
N GLY A 243 -12.47 18.88 -17.68
CA GLY A 243 -13.35 19.95 -18.17
C GLY A 243 -14.38 20.43 -17.13
N ASP A 244 -14.12 20.22 -15.85
CA ASP A 244 -14.98 20.62 -14.73
C ASP A 244 -14.37 21.73 -13.87
N GLY A 245 -13.18 22.20 -14.23
CA GLY A 245 -12.45 23.22 -13.48
C GLY A 245 -11.84 22.72 -12.18
N TRP A 246 -11.81 21.39 -11.92
CA TRP A 246 -11.10 20.86 -10.76
C TRP A 246 -9.60 21.11 -10.93
N THR A 247 -9.01 21.97 -10.11
CA THR A 247 -7.56 22.19 -10.06
C THR A 247 -7.13 22.22 -8.60
N ALA A 248 -5.85 21.97 -8.36
CA ALA A 248 -5.32 22.03 -7.01
C ALA A 248 -3.85 22.43 -7.03
N THR A 249 -3.35 22.88 -5.88
CA THR A 249 -1.92 23.04 -5.64
C THR A 249 -1.49 22.12 -4.50
N LEU A 250 -0.34 21.47 -4.68
CA LEU A 250 0.28 20.66 -3.64
C LEU A 250 1.56 21.33 -3.19
N THR A 251 1.59 21.79 -1.94
CA THR A 251 2.72 22.52 -1.37
C THR A 251 3.45 21.68 -0.33
N TYR A 252 4.75 21.51 -0.50
CA TYR A 252 5.67 20.95 0.47
C TYR A 252 5.85 21.88 1.67
N GLU A 253 5.74 21.31 2.87
CA GLU A 253 5.92 22.06 4.11
C GLU A 253 7.12 21.57 4.93
N SER A 254 7.25 20.26 5.15
CA SER A 254 8.36 19.71 5.94
C SER A 254 8.62 18.23 5.68
N THR A 255 9.83 17.79 6.04
CA THR A 255 10.27 16.40 6.06
C THR A 255 11.03 16.11 7.35
N GLU A 256 10.78 14.96 7.94
CA GLU A 256 11.47 14.46 9.12
C GLU A 256 11.85 12.99 8.95
N ALA A 257 13.08 12.64 9.31
CA ALA A 257 13.54 11.25 9.38
C ALA A 257 13.29 10.69 10.79
N LEU A 258 12.63 9.53 10.86
CA LEU A 258 12.21 8.86 12.09
C LEU A 258 12.72 7.41 12.10
N CYS A 259 12.73 6.79 13.28
CA CYS A 259 13.12 5.39 13.47
C CYS A 259 14.48 5.05 12.84
N ASP A 260 15.51 5.84 13.14
CA ASP A 260 16.86 5.71 12.56
C ASP A 260 16.86 5.69 11.02
N GLY A 261 16.05 6.58 10.43
CA GLY A 261 15.90 6.70 8.97
C GLY A 261 15.06 5.60 8.33
N ALA A 262 14.32 4.79 9.09
CA ALA A 262 13.40 3.81 8.52
C ALA A 262 12.15 4.45 7.91
N ILE A 263 11.73 5.59 8.45
CA ILE A 263 10.54 6.32 8.03
C ILE A 263 10.93 7.76 7.70
N GLU A 264 10.51 8.22 6.54
CA GLU A 264 10.50 9.63 6.19
C GLU A 264 9.05 10.13 6.27
N ARG A 265 8.77 11.02 7.22
CA ARG A 265 7.47 11.67 7.36
C ARG A 265 7.52 13.02 6.68
N ARG A 266 6.65 13.23 5.70
CA ARG A 266 6.50 14.50 5.01
C ARG A 266 5.13 15.11 5.31
N LYS A 267 5.08 16.43 5.38
CA LYS A 267 3.85 17.21 5.48
C LYS A 267 3.69 18.03 4.21
N PHE A 268 2.52 17.92 3.59
CA PHE A 268 2.12 18.75 2.47
C PHE A 268 0.78 19.43 2.77
N LEU A 269 0.49 20.48 2.01
CA LEU A 269 -0.79 21.16 1.97
C LEU A 269 -1.37 20.99 0.57
N LEU A 270 -2.51 20.29 0.47
CA LEU A 270 -3.28 20.14 -0.76
C LEU A 270 -4.40 21.19 -0.75
N HIS A 271 -4.28 22.21 -1.58
CA HIS A 271 -5.29 23.25 -1.70
C HIS A 271 -6.07 23.04 -3.00
N VAL A 272 -7.32 22.60 -2.89
CA VAL A 272 -8.23 22.47 -4.03
C VAL A 272 -8.84 23.83 -4.32
N GLU A 273 -8.87 24.24 -5.59
CA GLU A 273 -9.44 25.51 -5.99
C GLU A 273 -10.92 25.61 -5.56
N GLY A 274 -11.25 26.68 -4.83
CA GLY A 274 -12.60 26.92 -4.31
C GLY A 274 -12.82 26.46 -2.86
N GLU A 275 -11.90 25.71 -2.25
CA GLU A 275 -11.92 25.40 -0.83
C GLU A 275 -11.27 26.52 0.00
N GLU A 276 -11.79 26.78 1.21
CA GLU A 276 -11.29 27.85 2.07
C GLU A 276 -9.93 27.48 2.71
N GLU A 277 -9.80 26.23 3.13
CA GLU A 277 -8.62 25.72 3.85
C GLU A 277 -8.01 24.52 3.11
N PRO A 278 -6.67 24.41 3.06
CA PRO A 278 -6.03 23.26 2.46
C PRO A 278 -6.18 22.00 3.32
N HIS A 279 -6.23 20.84 2.67
CA HIS A 279 -6.09 19.55 3.35
C HIS A 279 -4.63 19.35 3.77
N ILE A 280 -4.41 18.96 5.04
CA ILE A 280 -3.09 18.54 5.52
C ILE A 280 -2.83 17.12 5.03
N VAL A 281 -1.73 16.90 4.32
CA VAL A 281 -1.34 15.56 3.86
C VAL A 281 -0.12 15.08 4.63
N TRP A 282 -0.29 14.03 5.43
CA TRP A 282 0.79 13.29 6.05
C TRP A 282 1.21 12.14 5.13
N HIS A 283 2.41 12.26 4.55
CA HIS A 283 3.00 11.21 3.71
C HIS A 283 4.07 10.47 4.51
N LEU A 284 3.84 9.19 4.74
CA LEU A 284 4.70 8.30 5.52
C LEU A 284 5.40 7.33 4.57
N PHE A 285 6.68 7.57 4.32
CA PHE A 285 7.48 6.76 3.42
C PHE A 285 8.38 5.79 4.19
N TYR A 286 8.14 4.49 4.01
CA TYR A 286 8.93 3.44 4.63
C TYR A 286 10.09 3.00 3.72
N LEU A 287 11.32 3.18 4.21
CA LEU A 287 12.56 3.00 3.46
C LEU A 287 13.20 1.61 3.64
N ARG A 288 12.78 0.84 4.65
CA ARG A 288 13.41 -0.44 5.02
C ARG A 288 12.71 -1.68 4.47
N TRP A 289 11.73 -1.53 3.58
CA TRP A 289 11.21 -2.70 2.87
C TRP A 289 12.18 -3.09 1.75
N PRO A 290 12.77 -4.30 1.76
CA PRO A 290 13.75 -4.68 0.75
C PRO A 290 13.13 -4.89 -0.64
N ASP A 291 13.92 -4.63 -1.68
CA ASP A 291 13.56 -4.85 -3.09
C ASP A 291 13.08 -6.31 -3.32
N PHE A 292 13.75 -7.27 -2.68
CA PHE A 292 13.39 -8.68 -2.70
C PHE A 292 13.04 -9.19 -1.30
N GLY A 293 11.88 -9.85 -1.19
CA GLY A 293 11.44 -10.48 0.05
C GLY A 293 10.63 -9.57 0.97
N VAL A 294 10.88 -9.70 2.27
CA VAL A 294 10.12 -9.09 3.37
C VAL A 294 11.10 -8.44 4.37
N PRO A 295 10.64 -7.47 5.18
CA PRO A 295 11.49 -6.90 6.23
C PRO A 295 12.05 -7.99 7.14
N ALA A 296 13.29 -7.80 7.61
CA ALA A 296 13.85 -8.68 8.63
C ALA A 296 13.05 -8.54 9.94
N LEU A 297 12.95 -9.63 10.73
CA LEU A 297 12.23 -9.61 12.02
C LEU A 297 12.80 -8.59 13.02
N THR A 298 14.07 -8.19 12.83
CA THR A 298 14.76 -7.13 13.58
C THR A 298 14.26 -5.72 13.23
N ASP A 299 13.74 -5.50 12.02
CA ASP A 299 13.29 -4.19 11.54
C ASP A 299 11.77 -3.97 11.72
N VAL A 300 11.03 -4.99 12.17
CA VAL A 300 9.56 -4.95 12.27
C VAL A 300 9.07 -3.89 13.24
N GLN A 301 9.86 -3.51 14.25
CA GLN A 301 9.47 -2.45 15.19
C GLN A 301 9.27 -1.10 14.48
N SER A 302 10.14 -0.75 13.53
CA SER A 302 9.95 0.46 12.71
C SER A 302 8.69 0.36 11.84
N PHE A 303 8.35 -0.84 11.38
CA PHE A 303 7.14 -1.08 10.61
C PHE A 303 5.87 -0.98 11.46
N PHE A 304 5.91 -1.38 12.73
CA PHE A 304 4.83 -1.16 13.68
C PHE A 304 4.68 0.32 14.05
N GLU A 305 5.78 1.05 14.20
CA GLU A 305 5.73 2.49 14.45
C GLU A 305 5.11 3.22 13.24
N LEU A 306 5.42 2.81 12.01
CA LEU A 306 4.75 3.31 10.80
C LEU A 306 3.23 3.11 10.88
N MET A 307 2.76 1.91 11.23
CA MET A 307 1.33 1.64 11.38
C MET A 307 0.70 2.52 12.46
N LYS A 308 1.36 2.65 13.62
CA LYS A 308 0.91 3.49 14.73
C LYS A 308 0.80 4.95 14.31
N MET A 309 1.85 5.52 13.75
CA MET A 309 1.85 6.89 13.23
C MET A 309 0.75 7.11 12.19
N SER A 310 0.55 6.14 11.28
CA SER A 310 -0.51 6.25 10.27
C SER A 310 -1.90 6.39 10.89
N ARG A 311 -2.15 5.73 12.03
CA ARG A 311 -3.39 5.87 12.80
C ARG A 311 -3.47 7.19 13.54
N GLU A 312 -2.39 7.61 14.19
CA GLU A 312 -2.35 8.85 14.98
C GLU A 312 -2.60 10.10 14.11
N HIS A 313 -2.12 10.07 12.86
CA HIS A 313 -2.37 11.15 11.90
C HIS A 313 -3.75 11.06 11.22
N ALA A 314 -4.44 9.92 11.29
CA ALA A 314 -5.80 9.79 10.78
C ALA A 314 -6.79 10.31 11.83
N THR A 315 -7.06 11.62 11.79
CA THR A 315 -7.89 12.32 12.79
C THR A 315 -9.37 11.97 12.66
N GLU A 316 -9.83 11.68 11.45
CA GLU A 316 -11.21 11.33 11.16
C GLU A 316 -11.40 9.81 11.06
N VAL A 317 -12.27 9.25 11.90
CA VAL A 317 -12.48 7.80 12.02
C VAL A 317 -13.04 7.18 10.73
N ASP A 318 -13.77 7.97 9.93
CA ASP A 318 -14.45 7.51 8.74
C ASP A 318 -13.69 7.72 7.42
N GLU A 319 -12.54 8.41 7.46
CA GLU A 319 -11.72 8.68 6.29
C GLU A 319 -10.69 7.55 6.05
N PRO A 320 -10.45 7.15 4.79
CA PRO A 320 -9.52 6.08 4.49
C PRO A 320 -8.06 6.53 4.59
N ARG A 321 -7.18 5.62 5.02
CA ARG A 321 -5.73 5.77 4.81
C ARG A 321 -5.34 5.23 3.44
N PHE A 322 -4.56 5.97 2.67
CA PHE A 322 -4.11 5.57 1.34
C PHE A 322 -2.82 4.76 1.45
N ILE A 323 -2.86 3.48 1.08
CA ILE A 323 -1.70 2.58 1.22
C ILE A 323 -1.25 2.16 -0.18
N HIS A 324 0.02 2.40 -0.52
CA HIS A 324 0.55 2.00 -1.82
C HIS A 324 1.97 1.46 -1.73
N CYS A 325 2.30 0.65 -2.73
CA CYS A 325 3.65 0.24 -3.04
C CYS A 325 3.88 0.50 -4.53
N SER A 326 4.32 -0.50 -5.29
CA SER A 326 4.41 -0.40 -6.75
C SER A 326 3.10 -0.82 -7.44
N ALA A 327 2.69 -2.08 -7.29
CA ALA A 327 1.43 -2.58 -7.85
C ALA A 327 0.21 -2.33 -6.94
N GLY A 328 0.45 -2.00 -5.66
CA GLY A 328 -0.62 -1.78 -4.69
C GLY A 328 -1.31 -3.05 -4.20
N VAL A 329 -0.59 -4.19 -4.17
CA VAL A 329 -1.16 -5.51 -3.82
C VAL A 329 -0.28 -6.33 -2.87
N GLY A 330 1.05 -6.38 -3.09
CA GLY A 330 1.99 -7.15 -2.26
C GLY A 330 2.21 -6.52 -0.88
N ARG A 331 3.18 -5.60 -0.78
CA ARG A 331 3.51 -4.89 0.49
C ARG A 331 2.30 -4.15 1.07
N THR A 332 1.47 -3.55 0.21
CA THR A 332 0.18 -2.93 0.57
C THR A 332 -0.75 -3.93 1.26
N GLY A 333 -0.92 -5.13 0.69
CA GLY A 333 -1.75 -6.17 1.29
C GLY A 333 -1.17 -6.69 2.61
N THR A 334 0.14 -6.85 2.70
CA THR A 334 0.82 -7.25 3.94
C THR A 334 0.63 -6.21 5.04
N PHE A 335 0.77 -4.91 4.74
CA PHE A 335 0.52 -3.82 5.69
C PHE A 335 -0.91 -3.88 6.24
N ILE A 336 -1.91 -3.92 5.35
CA ILE A 336 -3.32 -3.89 5.76
C ILE A 336 -3.69 -5.17 6.54
N CYS A 337 -3.19 -6.33 6.10
CA CYS A 337 -3.43 -7.61 6.77
C CYS A 337 -2.85 -7.60 8.20
N LEU A 338 -1.59 -7.20 8.36
CA LEU A 338 -0.95 -7.11 9.67
C LEU A 338 -1.64 -6.09 10.56
N GLU A 339 -1.99 -4.91 10.06
CA GLU A 339 -2.67 -3.91 10.88
C GLU A 339 -4.02 -4.42 11.41
N HIS A 340 -4.78 -5.14 10.57
CA HIS A 340 -6.00 -5.80 11.01
C HIS A 340 -5.73 -6.85 12.09
N LEU A 341 -4.83 -7.80 11.83
CA LEU A 341 -4.54 -8.91 12.75
C LEU A 341 -3.94 -8.45 14.07
N MET A 342 -3.08 -7.43 14.06
CA MET A 342 -2.52 -6.82 15.27
C MET A 342 -3.62 -6.20 16.15
N ARG A 343 -4.62 -5.56 15.53
CA ARG A 343 -5.78 -5.03 16.24
C ARG A 343 -6.62 -6.16 16.84
N GLU A 344 -6.89 -7.22 16.09
CA GLU A 344 -7.62 -8.39 16.58
C GLU A 344 -6.89 -9.07 17.75
N LEU A 345 -5.55 -9.19 17.66
CA LEU A 345 -4.71 -9.66 18.75
C LEU A 345 -4.82 -8.75 19.98
N ALA A 346 -4.72 -7.43 19.80
CA ALA A 346 -4.83 -6.47 20.90
C ALA A 346 -6.21 -6.53 21.60
N MET A 347 -7.28 -6.73 20.85
CA MET A 347 -8.65 -6.91 21.37
C MET A 347 -8.90 -8.29 22.01
N GLY A 348 -7.95 -9.22 21.88
CA GLY A 348 -8.12 -10.60 22.37
C GLY A 348 -9.05 -11.45 21.51
N ALA A 349 -9.44 -10.99 20.32
CA ALA A 349 -10.33 -11.74 19.43
C ALA A 349 -9.69 -13.07 18.97
N LEU A 350 -8.36 -13.08 18.81
CA LEU A 350 -7.62 -14.28 18.44
C LEU A 350 -7.57 -15.34 19.55
N ASP A 351 -7.93 -14.97 20.79
CA ASP A 351 -7.98 -15.91 21.92
C ASP A 351 -9.18 -16.85 21.84
N ALA A 352 -10.22 -16.46 21.09
CA ALA A 352 -11.43 -17.24 20.89
C ALA A 352 -11.28 -18.28 19.76
N VAL A 353 -10.16 -18.26 19.03
CA VAL A 353 -9.85 -19.27 18.01
C VAL A 353 -9.56 -20.59 18.71
N ASP A 354 -10.28 -21.65 18.34
CA ASP A 354 -10.06 -22.98 18.90
C ASP A 354 -8.60 -23.39 18.65
N PRO A 355 -7.80 -23.64 19.70
CA PRO A 355 -6.40 -24.00 19.56
C PRO A 355 -6.19 -25.36 18.87
N GLN A 356 -7.24 -26.14 18.63
CA GLN A 356 -7.19 -27.43 17.93
C GLN A 356 -7.78 -27.38 16.51
N ASP A 357 -8.48 -26.30 16.13
CA ASP A 357 -9.06 -26.15 14.79
C ASP A 357 -8.06 -25.46 13.85
N ALA A 358 -7.31 -26.27 13.10
CA ALA A 358 -6.37 -25.75 12.09
C ALA A 358 -7.07 -25.09 10.88
N ASP A 359 -8.38 -25.28 10.70
CA ASP A 359 -9.15 -24.62 9.64
C ASP A 359 -9.68 -23.24 10.09
N ALA A 360 -9.66 -22.94 11.39
CA ALA A 360 -9.91 -21.60 11.92
C ALA A 360 -8.62 -20.76 11.83
N ASP A 361 -8.37 -20.21 10.64
CA ASP A 361 -7.16 -19.44 10.34
C ASP A 361 -7.46 -17.98 10.00
N PRO A 362 -7.38 -17.06 10.99
CA PRO A 362 -7.62 -15.64 10.79
C PRO A 362 -6.70 -14.99 9.74
N VAL A 363 -5.48 -15.49 9.57
CA VAL A 363 -4.55 -14.94 8.56
C VAL A 363 -5.05 -15.29 7.17
N TYR A 364 -5.36 -16.56 6.95
CA TYR A 364 -5.95 -17.05 5.69
C TYR A 364 -7.24 -16.29 5.36
N GLU A 365 -8.17 -16.22 6.31
CA GLU A 365 -9.47 -15.56 6.16
C GLU A 365 -9.32 -14.06 5.82
N THR A 366 -8.38 -13.38 6.49
CA THR A 366 -8.08 -11.97 6.22
C THR A 366 -7.50 -11.78 4.82
N VAL A 367 -6.53 -12.60 4.41
CA VAL A 367 -5.93 -12.52 3.05
C VAL A 367 -6.98 -12.77 1.98
N ASP A 368 -7.84 -13.78 2.16
CA ASP A 368 -8.94 -14.03 1.22
C ASP A 368 -9.90 -12.83 1.15
N ALA A 369 -10.32 -12.29 2.29
CA ALA A 369 -11.20 -11.12 2.36
C ALA A 369 -10.60 -9.89 1.67
N LEU A 370 -9.28 -9.69 1.78
CA LEU A 370 -8.57 -8.64 1.03
C LEU A 370 -8.60 -8.92 -0.48
N ARG A 371 -8.36 -10.17 -0.91
CA ARG A 371 -8.38 -10.55 -2.33
C ARG A 371 -9.76 -10.42 -2.97
N GLN A 372 -10.83 -10.54 -2.19
CA GLN A 372 -12.20 -10.27 -2.66
C GLN A 372 -12.45 -8.79 -2.96
N GLN A 373 -11.67 -7.89 -2.37
CA GLN A 373 -11.80 -6.44 -2.52
C GLN A 373 -10.79 -5.88 -3.52
N ARG A 374 -9.58 -6.44 -3.60
CA ARG A 374 -8.58 -6.13 -4.62
C ARG A 374 -7.76 -7.36 -4.94
N LYS A 375 -7.63 -7.72 -6.22
CA LYS A 375 -6.92 -8.92 -6.64
C LYS A 375 -5.45 -8.93 -6.17
N PHE A 376 -4.90 -10.09 -5.86
CA PHE A 376 -3.50 -10.35 -5.51
C PHE A 376 -2.99 -9.74 -4.20
N MET A 377 -3.88 -9.26 -3.32
CA MET A 377 -3.49 -8.78 -1.99
C MET A 377 -2.70 -9.86 -1.25
N VAL A 378 -1.54 -9.49 -0.69
CA VAL A 378 -0.48 -10.41 -0.24
C VAL A 378 -0.04 -11.32 -1.40
N GLN A 379 0.94 -10.86 -2.16
CA GLN A 379 1.20 -11.37 -3.51
C GLN A 379 2.15 -12.55 -3.54
N SER A 380 3.10 -12.62 -2.59
CA SER A 380 4.11 -13.68 -2.55
C SER A 380 3.96 -14.60 -1.35
N GLN A 381 4.44 -15.82 -1.50
CA GLN A 381 4.58 -16.79 -0.41
C GLN A 381 5.41 -16.22 0.75
N SER A 382 6.51 -15.51 0.46
CA SER A 382 7.33 -14.89 1.50
C SER A 382 6.57 -13.85 2.32
N GLN A 383 5.69 -13.06 1.69
CA GLN A 383 4.82 -12.11 2.39
C GLN A 383 3.78 -12.82 3.24
N TYR A 384 3.23 -13.93 2.77
CA TYR A 384 2.28 -14.74 3.53
C TYR A 384 2.95 -15.34 4.79
N LEU A 385 4.08 -16.02 4.63
CA LEU A 385 4.85 -16.60 5.74
C LEU A 385 5.31 -15.52 6.74
N PHE A 386 5.70 -14.35 6.25
CA PHE A 386 6.08 -13.22 7.10
C PHE A 386 4.95 -12.77 8.02
N ILE A 387 3.69 -12.79 7.57
CA ILE A 387 2.55 -12.45 8.42
C ILE A 387 2.46 -13.45 9.59
N TYR A 388 2.57 -14.75 9.33
CA TYR A 388 2.56 -15.77 10.41
C TYR A 388 3.75 -15.61 11.36
N GLN A 389 4.95 -15.34 10.85
CA GLN A 389 6.13 -15.10 11.68
C GLN A 389 5.92 -13.92 12.63
N VAL A 390 5.39 -12.80 12.11
CA VAL A 390 5.07 -11.62 12.92
C VAL A 390 3.98 -11.93 13.94
N MET A 391 2.91 -12.60 13.55
CA MET A 391 1.81 -12.93 14.46
C MET A 391 2.24 -13.91 15.57
N ARG A 392 3.11 -14.89 15.27
CA ARG A 392 3.74 -15.77 16.28
C ARG A 392 4.53 -14.97 17.30
N LYS A 393 5.40 -14.06 16.82
CA LYS A 393 6.21 -13.20 17.68
C LYS A 393 5.33 -12.35 18.60
N LEU A 394 4.34 -11.66 18.04
CA LEU A 394 3.43 -10.82 18.82
C LEU A 394 2.57 -11.62 19.81
N TRP A 395 2.16 -12.84 19.45
CA TRP A 395 1.47 -13.73 20.39
C TRP A 395 2.37 -14.10 21.56
N ALA A 396 3.60 -14.52 21.29
CA ALA A 396 4.58 -14.87 22.31
C ALA A 396 4.87 -13.69 23.25
N GLU A 397 5.08 -12.49 22.69
CA GLU A 397 5.27 -11.24 23.45
C GLU A 397 4.07 -10.92 24.34
N LYS A 398 2.84 -11.01 23.81
CA LYS A 398 1.60 -10.71 24.56
C LYS A 398 1.40 -11.65 25.76
N TYR A 399 1.76 -12.93 25.61
CA TYR A 399 1.51 -13.97 26.62
C TYR A 399 2.73 -14.40 27.42
N GLY A 400 3.88 -13.74 27.23
CA GLY A 400 5.11 -14.05 27.97
C GLY A 400 5.64 -15.45 27.71
N LEU A 401 5.49 -15.96 26.48
CA LEU A 401 6.09 -17.21 26.05
C LEU A 401 7.55 -16.90 25.67
N GLU A 402 8.51 -17.23 26.54
CA GLU A 402 9.94 -16.97 26.28
C GLU A 402 10.42 -17.74 25.02
N GLU A 403 11.41 -17.20 24.31
CA GLU A 403 12.03 -17.76 23.10
C GLU A 403 12.85 -19.05 23.38
N GLU A 404 12.41 -19.95 24.27
CA GLU A 404 13.11 -21.23 24.49
C GLU A 404 12.99 -22.18 23.28
N ASP A 405 12.10 -21.88 22.32
CA ASP A 405 11.68 -22.80 21.25
C ASP A 405 12.30 -22.58 19.86
N GLU A 406 12.90 -21.42 19.55
CA GLU A 406 13.48 -21.19 18.21
C GLU A 406 14.82 -21.94 17.99
N MET A 407 15.60 -22.16 19.06
CA MET A 407 16.84 -22.95 18.99
C MET A 407 16.55 -24.46 18.81
N ALA A 408 15.40 -24.94 19.29
CA ALA A 408 14.97 -26.34 19.13
C ALA A 408 14.40 -26.63 17.73
N ARG A 409 13.83 -25.62 17.06
CA ARG A 409 13.26 -25.78 15.70
C ARG A 409 14.28 -25.55 14.58
N SER A 410 15.34 -24.78 14.83
CA SER A 410 16.47 -24.61 13.89
C SER A 410 17.48 -25.75 13.88
N SER A 411 17.45 -26.65 14.88
CA SER A 411 18.35 -27.80 14.99
C SER A 411 17.83 -29.08 14.31
N GLY A 412 16.70 -29.01 13.60
CA GLY A 412 16.10 -30.10 12.82
C GLY A 412 16.63 -30.28 11.39
N SER A 413 17.87 -29.91 11.10
CA SER A 413 18.52 -30.23 9.82
C SER A 413 20.05 -30.12 9.93
N ILE A 414 20.73 -31.18 9.48
CA ILE A 414 22.20 -31.41 9.39
C ILE A 414 22.84 -32.01 10.66
N GLY A 415 22.83 -33.35 10.75
CA GLY A 415 23.89 -34.11 11.43
C GLY A 415 25.21 -33.97 10.66
N GLN A 416 26.41 -34.01 11.25
CA GLN A 416 26.90 -34.79 12.39
C GLN A 416 27.98 -34.03 13.20
N PRO A 417 28.23 -34.41 14.47
CA PRO A 417 29.25 -33.80 15.32
C PRO A 417 30.65 -34.40 15.09
N ALA A 418 31.65 -33.53 15.02
CA ALA A 418 33.06 -33.91 14.97
C ALA A 418 33.58 -34.32 16.36
N LEU A 419 34.17 -35.53 16.49
CA LEU A 419 35.34 -35.78 17.34
C LEU A 419 35.98 -37.18 17.11
N LYS A 420 37.21 -37.12 16.56
CA LYS A 420 38.41 -37.97 16.75
C LYS A 420 38.33 -39.51 16.78
N ARG A 421 39.02 -40.14 15.81
CA ARG A 421 39.94 -41.25 16.09
C ARG A 421 41.15 -41.28 15.12
N LEU A 422 42.23 -41.80 15.66
CA LEU A 422 43.65 -41.79 15.29
C LEU A 422 44.06 -42.48 13.97
N GLU A 423 45.07 -41.88 13.31
CA GLU A 423 46.35 -42.47 12.81
C GLU A 423 46.36 -43.51 11.66
N MET A 424 47.03 -43.17 10.53
CA MET A 424 48.34 -43.73 10.10
C MET A 424 48.65 -43.45 8.60
N ALA A 425 49.79 -42.78 8.38
CA ALA A 425 50.77 -42.84 7.27
C ALA A 425 50.35 -43.15 5.81
N ALA A 426 50.63 -42.21 4.89
CA ALA A 426 51.63 -42.33 3.80
C ALA A 426 51.59 -41.13 2.83
N GLU A 427 52.73 -40.45 2.66
CA GLU A 427 53.06 -39.53 1.55
C GLU A 427 53.55 -40.32 0.29
N PRO A 428 53.97 -39.68 -0.84
CA PRO A 428 53.33 -38.64 -1.66
C PRO A 428 53.42 -38.97 -3.18
N ALA A 429 52.81 -38.17 -4.09
CA ALA A 429 53.40 -37.78 -5.38
C ALA A 429 52.45 -36.99 -6.31
N ALA A 430 52.94 -35.81 -6.73
CA ALA A 430 52.94 -35.21 -8.07
C ALA A 430 51.62 -35.04 -8.87
N LEU A 431 51.29 -33.79 -9.22
CA LEU A 431 51.62 -33.21 -10.54
C LEU A 431 51.13 -31.76 -10.64
N GLU A 432 52.04 -30.87 -11.04
CA GLU A 432 51.81 -29.50 -11.51
C GLU A 432 51.10 -29.49 -12.87
N GLU A 433 50.22 -28.53 -13.15
CA GLU A 433 50.52 -27.36 -14.00
C GLU A 433 49.26 -26.56 -14.40
N MET A 434 49.41 -25.23 -14.24
CA MET A 434 49.00 -24.14 -15.15
C MET A 434 47.54 -23.99 -15.62
N ALA A 435 46.95 -22.83 -15.26
CA ALA A 435 46.58 -21.82 -16.26
C ALA A 435 46.09 -20.53 -15.57
N SER A 436 46.82 -19.42 -15.76
CA SER A 436 46.29 -18.07 -15.56
C SER A 436 46.54 -17.22 -16.81
N ASN A 437 45.46 -17.04 -17.55
CA ASN A 437 45.09 -15.93 -18.44
C ASN A 437 46.16 -14.90 -18.84
N SER A 438 46.31 -14.73 -20.16
CA SER A 438 46.46 -13.41 -20.76
C SER A 438 45.63 -13.30 -22.04
N SER A 439 44.91 -12.19 -22.20
CA SER A 439 44.91 -11.34 -23.41
C SER A 439 43.64 -10.50 -23.53
N GLN A 440 43.82 -9.18 -23.59
CA GLN A 440 43.33 -8.28 -24.65
C GLN A 440 44.41 -7.17 -24.73
N ILE A 441 44.85 -6.62 -25.86
CA ILE A 441 44.10 -5.98 -26.95
C ILE A 441 44.94 -6.02 -28.26
N SER A 442 44.20 -5.93 -29.37
CA SER A 442 44.51 -5.94 -30.80
C SER A 442 45.31 -4.77 -31.40
N GLU A 443 45.76 -5.00 -32.65
CA GLU A 443 45.93 -4.13 -33.85
C GLU A 443 47.32 -4.39 -34.47
N GLY A 444 47.53 -4.60 -35.77
CA GLY A 444 46.74 -4.56 -36.99
C GLY A 444 47.72 -4.40 -38.17
N GLY A 445 47.42 -4.97 -39.36
CA GLY A 445 47.99 -4.49 -40.63
C GLY A 445 48.78 -5.47 -41.50
N ALA A 446 48.16 -5.92 -42.59
CA ALA A 446 48.75 -6.30 -43.88
C ALA A 446 47.61 -6.14 -44.92
N SER A 447 47.76 -5.80 -46.20
CA SER A 447 48.85 -5.34 -47.07
C SER A 447 48.18 -5.05 -48.44
N LEU A 448 48.57 -3.93 -49.08
CA LEU A 448 48.74 -3.67 -50.53
C LEU A 448 47.68 -4.09 -51.59
N ASP A 449 47.10 -3.05 -52.24
CA ASP A 449 46.88 -2.79 -53.70
C ASP A 449 47.18 -3.87 -54.78
N PRO A 450 46.72 -3.69 -56.05
CA PRO A 450 45.45 -3.14 -56.55
C PRO A 450 44.88 -3.93 -57.78
N ASN A 451 43.57 -3.82 -58.03
CA ASN A 451 42.93 -3.66 -59.35
C ASN A 451 41.41 -3.51 -59.20
#